data_AF-A0A917BRE9-F1
#
_entry.id   AF-A0A917BRE9-F1
#
_cell.length_a   1.000
_cell.length_b   1.000
_cell.length_c   1.000
_cell.angle_alpha   90.00
_cell.angle_beta   90.00
_cell.angle_gamma   90.00
#
_symmetry.space_group_name_H-M   'P 1'
#
loop_
_entity.id
_entity.type
_entity.pdbx_description
1 polymer ?
#
loop_
_entity_poly.entity_id
_entity_poly.type
_entity_poly.pdbx_seq_one_letter_code
_entity_poly.pdbx_strand_id
1 'polypeptide(L)'
;MIDAVEIYICKPGQKIEDGQMVMSNDIDCKEAAQEDAEKRCKIMPSIERIVYYDISGGGFKVLHSYTNPNVVKSGAKRHPRPLGGQVPVKKKKKPAPQKGVWAKMKKSLGL
;
A
#
# COMPACT_ATOMS: atom_id res chain seq x y z
N MET A 1 -29.39 12.97 -12.20
CA MET A 1 -28.06 12.94 -12.85
C MET A 1 -27.04 12.84 -11.74
N ILE A 2 -26.02 12.03 -11.93
CA ILE A 2 -24.92 11.92 -10.98
C ILE A 2 -23.92 13.00 -11.36
N ASP A 3 -23.76 14.01 -10.50
CA ASP A 3 -22.92 15.16 -10.81
C ASP A 3 -21.43 14.88 -10.53
N ALA A 4 -21.14 14.02 -9.55
CA ALA A 4 -19.79 13.63 -9.18
C ALA A 4 -19.77 12.25 -8.51
N VAL A 5 -18.69 11.51 -8.75
CA VAL A 5 -18.41 10.20 -8.17
C VAL A 5 -17.05 10.21 -7.51
N GLU A 6 -16.98 9.74 -6.27
CA GLU A 6 -15.73 9.45 -5.59
C GLU A 6 -15.31 8.01 -5.82
N ILE A 7 -14.06 7.82 -6.22
CA ILE A 7 -13.50 6.54 -6.57
C ILE A 7 -12.34 6.23 -5.64
N TYR A 8 -12.48 5.16 -4.87
CA TYR A 8 -11.48 4.70 -3.92
C TYR A 8 -10.75 3.50 -4.50
N ILE A 9 -9.45 3.66 -4.74
CA ILE A 9 -8.57 2.65 -5.32
C ILE A 9 -7.67 2.08 -4.21
N CYS A 10 -7.83 0.79 -3.93
CA CYS A 10 -7.11 0.08 -2.88
C CYS A 10 -6.07 -0.86 -3.46
N LYS A 11 -4.83 -0.76 -2.98
CA LYS A 11 -3.76 -1.74 -3.26
C LYS A 11 -3.89 -2.97 -2.33
N PRO A 12 -3.21 -4.08 -2.64
CA PRO A 12 -3.24 -5.28 -1.82
C PRO A 12 -2.90 -5.01 -0.35
N GLY A 13 -3.84 -5.34 0.54
CA GLY A 13 -3.71 -5.18 1.99
C GLY A 13 -3.93 -3.76 2.52
N GLN A 14 -4.39 -2.83 1.69
CA GLN A 14 -4.75 -1.47 2.08
C GLN A 14 -6.25 -1.40 2.41
N LYS A 15 -6.62 -0.63 3.44
CA LYS A 15 -8.03 -0.33 3.72
C LYS A 15 -8.56 0.68 2.69
N ILE A 16 -9.87 0.76 2.55
CA ILE A 16 -10.55 1.72 1.65
C ILE A 16 -10.19 3.16 2.04
N GLU A 17 -10.16 3.45 3.34
CA GLU A 17 -9.80 4.77 3.91
C GLU A 17 -8.36 5.19 3.60
N ASP A 18 -7.44 4.22 3.56
CA ASP A 18 -6.04 4.48 3.24
C ASP A 18 -5.80 4.56 1.74
N GLY A 19 -6.77 4.12 0.93
CA GLY A 19 -6.70 4.01 -0.53
C GLY A 19 -6.55 5.36 -1.22
N GLN A 20 -6.20 5.32 -2.50
CA GLN A 20 -6.17 6.53 -3.32
C GLN A 20 -7.60 6.91 -3.69
N MET A 21 -8.06 8.06 -3.20
CA MET A 21 -9.33 8.65 -3.59
C MET A 21 -9.15 9.54 -4.83
N VAL A 22 -10.04 9.40 -5.80
CA VAL A 22 -10.11 10.22 -7.02
C VAL A 22 -11.56 10.64 -7.24
N MET A 23 -11.79 11.91 -7.53
CA MET A 23 -13.11 12.37 -7.98
C MET A 23 -13.20 12.31 -9.50
N SER A 24 -14.35 11.88 -10.01
CA SER A 24 -14.66 11.90 -11.44
C SER A 24 -16.10 12.33 -11.68
N ASN A 25 -16.34 13.07 -12.75
CA ASN A 25 -17.67 13.52 -13.18
C ASN A 25 -18.14 12.74 -14.42
N ASP A 26 -17.28 11.88 -14.99
CA ASP A 26 -17.54 11.16 -16.23
C ASP A 26 -18.29 9.84 -16.01
N ILE A 27 -18.54 9.46 -14.75
CA ILE A 27 -19.16 8.19 -14.38
C ILE A 27 -20.56 8.48 -13.86
N ASP A 28 -21.56 8.19 -14.67
CA ASP A 28 -22.96 8.50 -14.40
C ASP A 28 -23.83 7.27 -14.12
N CYS A 29 -23.30 6.07 -14.37
CA CYS A 29 -24.03 4.82 -14.22
C CYS A 29 -23.12 3.66 -13.79
N LYS A 30 -23.76 2.59 -13.30
CA LYS A 30 -23.07 1.38 -12.82
C LYS A 30 -22.25 0.71 -13.93
N GLU A 31 -22.72 0.72 -15.17
CA GLU A 31 -22.01 0.13 -16.31
C GLU A 31 -20.72 0.89 -16.62
N ALA A 32 -20.77 2.23 -16.66
CA ALA A 32 -19.59 3.07 -16.82
C ALA A 32 -18.54 2.82 -15.72
N ALA A 33 -18.99 2.69 -14.46
CA ALA A 33 -18.11 2.38 -13.33
C ALA A 33 -17.46 1.00 -13.45
N GLN A 34 -18.20 0.00 -13.94
CA GLN A 34 -17.67 -1.34 -14.16
C GLN A 34 -16.60 -1.33 -15.26
N GLU A 35 -16.87 -0.70 -16.40
CA GLU A 35 -15.89 -0.60 -17.48
C GLU A 35 -14.62 0.13 -17.05
N ASP A 36 -14.76 1.23 -16.32
CA ASP A 36 -13.62 1.99 -15.78
C ASP A 36 -12.81 1.15 -14.78
N ALA A 37 -13.49 0.38 -13.92
CA ALA A 37 -12.82 -0.53 -12.99
C ALA A 37 -12.01 -1.60 -13.72
N GLU A 38 -12.60 -2.22 -14.74
CA GLU A 38 -11.92 -3.24 -15.56
C GLU A 38 -10.74 -2.65 -16.33
N LYS A 39 -10.91 -1.49 -16.97
CA LYS A 39 -9.83 -0.78 -17.68
C LYS A 39 -8.67 -0.46 -16.73
N ARG A 40 -8.97 0.04 -15.52
CA ARG A 40 -7.95 0.32 -14.51
C ARG A 40 -7.25 -0.93 -14.00
N CYS A 41 -7.97 -2.01 -13.77
CA CYS A 41 -7.37 -3.28 -13.35
C CYS A 41 -6.51 -3.92 -14.46
N LYS A 42 -6.83 -3.68 -15.74
CA LYS A 42 -5.99 -4.08 -16.88
C LYS A 42 -4.68 -3.28 -16.95
N ILE A 43 -4.75 -1.96 -16.76
CA ILE A 43 -3.56 -1.09 -16.80
C ILE A 43 -2.70 -1.27 -15.54
N MET A 44 -3.35 -1.35 -14.38
CA MET A 44 -2.73 -1.48 -13.07
C MET A 44 -3.19 -2.78 -12.41
N PRO A 45 -2.51 -3.91 -12.69
CA PRO A 45 -2.83 -5.19 -12.08
C PRO A 45 -2.51 -5.23 -10.57
N SER A 46 -1.90 -4.17 -10.02
CA SER A 46 -1.63 -4.02 -8.58
C SER A 46 -2.83 -3.52 -7.76
N ILE A 47 -3.97 -3.22 -8.40
CA ILE A 47 -5.18 -2.78 -7.69
C ILE A 47 -5.96 -3.99 -7.22
N GLU A 48 -6.21 -4.10 -5.90
CA GLU A 48 -7.02 -5.17 -5.30
C GLU A 48 -8.52 -4.85 -5.36
N ARG A 49 -8.90 -3.62 -5.00
CA ARG A 49 -10.31 -3.22 -4.92
C ARG A 49 -10.50 -1.78 -5.38
N ILE A 50 -11.61 -1.53 -6.07
CA ILE A 50 -12.06 -0.20 -6.47
C ILE A 50 -13.51 -0.03 -6.02
N VAL A 51 -13.83 1.08 -5.35
CA VAL A 51 -15.20 1.39 -4.93
C VAL A 51 -15.59 2.76 -5.45
N TYR A 52 -16.78 2.84 -6.03
CA TYR A 52 -17.37 4.04 -6.60
C TYR A 52 -18.53 4.48 -5.73
N TYR A 53 -18.51 5.73 -5.29
CA TYR A 53 -19.58 6.35 -4.53
C TYR A 53 -20.16 7.51 -5.32
N ASP A 54 -21.46 7.46 -5.53
CA ASP A 54 -22.25 8.60 -5.96
C ASP A 54 -22.35 9.59 -4.78
N ILE A 55 -21.86 10.81 -5.01
CA ILE A 55 -21.90 11.91 -4.05
C ILE A 55 -22.88 13.02 -4.46
N SER A 56 -23.70 12.77 -5.48
CA SER A 56 -24.71 13.72 -5.94
C SER A 56 -25.73 14.03 -4.83
N GLY A 57 -26.08 15.30 -4.68
CA GLY A 57 -27.03 15.75 -3.67
C GLY A 57 -26.56 15.63 -2.22
N GLY A 58 -25.27 15.43 -1.96
CA GLY A 58 -24.70 15.39 -0.60
C GLY A 58 -24.93 14.06 0.14
N GLY A 59 -25.47 13.05 -0.54
CA GLY A 59 -25.56 11.68 -0.02
C GLY A 59 -24.36 10.84 -0.49
N PHE A 60 -23.88 9.92 0.33
CA PHE A 60 -22.78 9.02 -0.02
C PHE A 60 -23.34 7.62 -0.34
N LYS A 61 -23.54 7.31 -1.63
CA LYS A 61 -24.18 6.05 -2.05
C LYS A 61 -23.23 5.20 -2.87
N VAL A 62 -23.07 3.93 -2.51
CA VAL A 62 -22.25 3.00 -3.30
C VAL A 62 -22.90 2.79 -4.67
N LEU A 63 -22.19 3.15 -5.72
CA LEU A 63 -22.58 2.96 -7.11
C LEU A 63 -22.09 1.60 -7.63
N HIS A 64 -20.82 1.28 -7.39
CA HIS A 64 -20.23 0.00 -7.78
C HIS A 64 -19.03 -0.35 -6.90
N SER A 65 -18.77 -1.64 -6.70
CA SER A 65 -17.58 -2.13 -6.03
C SER A 65 -17.00 -3.29 -6.83
N TYR A 66 -15.76 -3.13 -7.28
CA TYR A 66 -15.04 -4.12 -8.06
C TYR A 66 -13.85 -4.63 -7.25
N THR A 67 -13.67 -5.95 -7.20
CA THR A 67 -12.49 -6.58 -6.58
C THR A 67 -11.80 -7.42 -7.64
N ASN A 68 -10.52 -7.12 -7.89
CA ASN A 68 -9.73 -7.80 -8.90
C ASN A 68 -9.27 -9.18 -8.38
N PRO A 69 -9.69 -10.29 -8.99
CA PRO A 69 -9.29 -11.63 -8.55
C PRO A 69 -7.82 -11.94 -8.86
N ASN A 70 -7.20 -11.19 -9.79
CA ASN A 70 -5.84 -11.45 -10.26
C ASN A 70 -4.75 -10.93 -9.31
N VAL A 71 -5.12 -10.13 -8.31
CA VAL A 71 -4.15 -9.74 -7.28
C VAL A 71 -3.90 -10.92 -6.38
N VAL A 72 -2.75 -11.57 -6.59
CA VAL A 72 -2.23 -12.54 -5.64
C VAL A 72 -2.13 -11.83 -4.31
N LYS A 73 -3.05 -12.15 -3.39
CA LYS A 73 -3.03 -11.66 -2.02
C LYS A 73 -1.76 -12.19 -1.39
N SER A 74 -0.66 -11.46 -1.55
CA SER A 74 0.57 -11.75 -0.82
C SER A 74 0.17 -11.63 0.65
N GLY A 75 0.00 -12.76 1.34
CA GLY A 75 -0.57 -12.87 2.69
C GLY A 75 0.21 -12.15 3.79
N ALA A 76 1.12 -11.25 3.43
CA ALA A 76 1.73 -10.32 4.36
C ALA A 76 0.69 -9.25 4.69
N LYS A 77 0.05 -9.40 5.86
CA LYS A 77 -0.58 -8.29 6.59
C LYS A 77 0.41 -7.12 6.59
N ARG A 78 0.25 -6.19 5.66
CA ARG A 78 1.02 -4.94 5.66
C ARG A 78 0.48 -4.14 6.82
N HIS A 79 1.12 -4.27 7.98
CA HIS A 79 0.85 -3.38 9.10
C HIS A 79 1.01 -1.94 8.58
N PRO A 80 -0.01 -1.07 8.74
CA PRO A 80 0.14 0.32 8.35
C PRO A 80 1.36 0.86 9.08
N ARG A 81 2.34 1.36 8.32
CA ARG A 81 3.46 2.09 8.92
C ARG A 81 2.86 3.36 9.51
N PRO A 82 2.95 3.60 10.82
CA PRO A 82 2.47 4.84 11.40
C PRO A 82 3.20 6.02 10.72
N LEU A 83 2.43 6.97 10.18
CA LEU A 83 2.89 8.19 9.49
C LEU A 83 3.66 9.18 10.40
N GLY A 84 4.04 8.77 11.61
CA GLY A 84 4.84 9.56 12.56
C GLY A 84 5.81 8.73 13.40
N GLY A 85 6.05 7.46 13.03
CA GLY A 85 7.01 6.62 13.73
C GLY A 85 8.42 6.89 13.23
N GLN A 86 9.35 7.23 14.13
CA GLN A 86 10.79 7.29 13.83
C GLN A 86 11.19 6.03 13.05
N VAL A 87 11.78 6.22 11.88
CA VAL A 87 12.43 5.14 11.14
C VAL A 87 13.34 4.43 12.15
N PRO A 88 13.20 3.12 12.41
CA PRO A 88 14.13 2.46 13.30
C PRO A 88 15.48 2.50 12.60
N VAL A 89 16.32 3.45 13.03
CA VAL A 89 17.71 3.54 12.62
C VAL A 89 18.27 2.19 12.97
N LYS A 90 18.61 1.38 11.95
CA LYS A 90 19.29 0.11 12.14
C LYS A 90 20.48 0.42 13.05
N LYS A 91 20.44 -0.03 14.31
CA LYS A 91 21.59 0.09 15.20
C LYS A 91 22.74 -0.58 14.48
N LYS A 92 23.73 0.20 14.02
CA LYS A 92 24.95 -0.33 13.43
C LYS A 92 25.50 -1.30 14.48
N LYS A 93 25.55 -2.60 14.15
CA LYS A 93 26.23 -3.58 15.00
C LYS A 93 27.63 -3.04 15.24
N LYS A 94 28.04 -2.93 16.51
CA LYS A 94 29.42 -2.55 16.85
C LYS A 94 30.34 -3.49 16.07
N PRO A 95 31.39 -2.98 15.40
CA PRO A 95 32.33 -3.86 14.71
C PRO A 95 32.87 -4.86 15.74
N ALA A 96 32.86 -6.15 15.37
CA ALA A 96 33.42 -7.20 16.20
C ALA A 96 34.88 -6.82 16.55
N PRO A 97 35.34 -7.01 17.79
CA PRO A 97 36.70 -6.71 18.16
C PRO A 97 37.62 -7.55 17.28
N GLN A 98 38.30 -6.89 16.34
CA GLN A 98 39.33 -7.53 15.52
C GLN A 98 40.40 -8.00 16.49
N LYS A 99 40.56 -9.32 16.61
CA LYS A 99 41.68 -9.94 17.33
C LYS A 99 42.95 -9.56 16.59
N GLY A 100 43.51 -8.42 16.96
CA GLY A 100 44.70 -7.84 16.34
C GLY A 100 45.88 -8.80 16.43
N VAL A 101 46.67 -8.82 15.37
CA VAL A 101 47.89 -9.62 15.19
C VAL A 101 48.90 -9.45 16.35
N TRP A 102 48.79 -8.35 17.09
CA TRP A 102 49.58 -8.03 18.28
C TRP A 102 49.25 -8.89 19.51
N ALA A 103 48.05 -9.49 19.57
CA ALA A 103 47.67 -10.42 20.63
C ALA A 103 48.43 -11.76 20.57
N LYS A 104 49.01 -12.11 19.40
CA LYS A 104 49.85 -13.30 19.26
C LYS A 104 51.30 -13.07 19.72
N MET A 105 51.81 -11.83 19.70
CA MET A 105 53.20 -11.52 20.09
C MET A 105 53.39 -11.51 21.61
N LYS A 106 52.37 -11.13 22.39
CA LYS A 106 52.46 -11.20 23.87
C LYS A 106 52.43 -12.64 24.40
N LYS A 107 51.81 -13.56 23.66
CA LYS A 107 51.72 -14.98 24.07
C LYS A 107 53.02 -15.77 23.86
N SER A 108 53.97 -15.24 23.07
CA SER A 108 55.29 -15.85 22.86
C SER A 108 56.40 -15.31 23.77
N LEU A 109 56.06 -14.41 24.71
CA LEU A 109 57.03 -13.81 25.66
C LEU A 109 56.74 -14.12 27.14
N GLY A 110 55.82 -15.06 27.41
CA GLY A 110 55.71 -15.71 28.72
C GLY A 110 55.45 -14.79 29.92
N LEU A 111 54.34 -14.04 29.88
CA LEU A 111 53.75 -13.34 31.03
C LEU A 111 52.24 -13.61 31.07
#